data_AF-A0A3D4FHA0-F1
#
_entry.id   AF-A0A3D4FHA0-F1
#
_cell.length_a   1.000
_cell.length_b   1.000
_cell.length_c   1.000
_cell.angle_alpha   90.00
_cell.angle_beta   90.00
_cell.angle_gamma   90.00
#
_symmetry.space_group_name_H-M   'P 1'
#
loop_
_entity.id
_entity.type
_entity.pdbx_description
1 polymer ?
#
loop_
_entity_poly.entity_id
_entity_poly.type
_entity_poly.pdbx_seq_one_letter_code
_entity_poly.pdbx_strand_id
1 'polypeptide(L)'
;MDKAEINKTWYWIDTFLDEDIEKFKDEVDNYDFKACYINEENAVGISVWSDTGDVTLDDSYNKFLENLQNSKYYEHRKIYEELKEKNKLQLENTYMLGTTIIGTKEELKKLIGNPHIKASSIGIVIDKF
;
A
#
# COMPACT_ATOMS: atom_id res chain seq x y z
N MET A 1 27.06 -3.86 9.10
CA MET A 1 26.40 -2.95 8.15
C MET A 1 25.04 -2.67 8.75
N ASP A 2 24.93 -1.55 9.45
CA ASP A 2 23.71 -1.22 10.19
C ASP A 2 22.62 -0.88 9.19
N LYS A 3 21.57 -1.71 9.15
CA LYS A 3 20.34 -1.41 8.42
C LYS A 3 19.84 -0.09 9.00
N ALA A 4 19.83 0.96 8.20
CA ALA A 4 19.11 2.16 8.57
C ALA A 4 17.66 1.73 8.86
N GLU A 5 17.23 1.93 10.09
CA GLU A 5 15.85 1.72 10.49
C GLU A 5 15.02 2.81 9.80
N ILE A 6 14.30 2.39 8.77
CA ILE A 6 13.45 3.26 7.99
C ILE A 6 12.06 3.16 8.61
N ASN A 7 11.50 4.28 9.05
CA ASN A 7 10.18 4.33 9.68
C ASN A 7 9.09 4.12 8.62
N LYS A 8 8.75 2.86 8.39
CA LYS A 8 7.61 2.46 7.55
C LYS A 8 6.35 2.70 8.36
N THR A 9 5.41 3.44 7.79
CA THR A 9 4.16 3.80 8.46
C THR A 9 2.98 3.07 7.87
N TRP A 10 3.06 2.71 6.59
CA TRP A 10 1.94 2.10 5.87
C TRP A 10 2.42 1.14 4.78
N TYR A 11 1.73 0.02 4.58
CA TYR A 11 1.91 -0.88 3.43
C TYR A 11 0.67 -0.84 2.54
N TRP A 12 0.84 -0.56 1.25
CA TRP A 12 -0.23 -0.66 0.27
C TRP A 12 -0.42 -2.10 -0.15
N ILE A 13 -1.65 -2.58 -0.04
CA ILE A 13 -2.02 -3.96 -0.35
C ILE A 13 -2.68 -3.99 -1.72
N ASP A 14 -2.33 -5.01 -2.51
CA ASP A 14 -2.98 -5.28 -3.78
C ASP A 14 -4.46 -5.68 -3.57
N THR A 15 -5.31 -4.67 -3.67
CA THR A 15 -6.77 -4.73 -3.44
C THR A 15 -7.56 -4.42 -4.70
N PHE A 16 -6.88 -4.34 -5.85
CA PHE A 16 -7.51 -4.04 -7.13
C PHE A 16 -8.37 -5.20 -7.62
N LEU A 17 -9.58 -4.83 -8.02
CA LEU A 17 -10.55 -5.73 -8.61
C LEU A 17 -10.19 -5.96 -10.08
N ASP A 18 -10.67 -7.05 -10.67
CA ASP A 18 -10.43 -7.31 -12.10
C ASP A 18 -10.94 -6.16 -12.99
N GLU A 19 -12.05 -5.52 -12.63
CA GLU A 19 -12.58 -4.32 -13.30
C GLU A 19 -11.62 -3.11 -13.24
N ASP A 20 -10.88 -2.95 -12.13
CA ASP A 20 -9.87 -1.89 -12.02
C ASP A 20 -8.71 -2.16 -12.98
N ILE A 21 -8.28 -3.41 -13.05
CA ILE A 21 -7.19 -3.84 -13.95
C ILE A 21 -7.61 -3.71 -15.41
N GLU A 22 -8.84 -4.04 -15.76
CA GLU A 22 -9.39 -3.83 -17.11
C GLU A 22 -9.42 -2.35 -17.48
N LYS A 23 -9.87 -1.50 -16.55
CA LYS A 23 -9.85 -0.04 -16.74
C LYS A 23 -8.44 0.49 -16.94
N PHE A 24 -7.47 0.05 -16.15
CA PHE A 24 -6.06 0.46 -16.30
C PHE A 24 -5.50 0.07 -17.67
N LYS A 25 -5.83 -1.13 -18.17
CA LYS A 25 -5.41 -1.56 -19.52
C LYS A 25 -6.03 -0.67 -20.60
N ASP A 26 -7.33 -0.39 -20.49
CA ASP A 26 -8.04 0.48 -21.42
C ASP A 26 -7.46 1.91 -21.44
N GLU A 27 -7.12 2.47 -20.27
CA GLU A 27 -6.49 3.78 -20.16
C GLU A 27 -5.11 3.82 -20.85
N VAL A 28 -4.31 2.76 -20.70
CA VAL A 28 -3.00 2.65 -21.34
C VAL A 28 -3.14 2.50 -22.86
N ASP A 29 -4.09 1.70 -23.33
CA ASP A 29 -4.28 1.41 -24.76
C ASP A 29 -4.88 2.61 -25.52
N ASN A 30 -5.79 3.37 -24.89
CA ASN A 30 -6.52 4.47 -25.53
C ASN A 30 -5.90 5.86 -25.28
N TYR A 31 -5.02 6.03 -24.30
CA TYR A 31 -4.36 7.30 -23.99
C TYR A 31 -2.83 7.17 -23.98
N ASP A 32 -2.18 7.35 -22.83
CA ASP A 32 -0.75 7.07 -22.64
C ASP A 32 -0.52 6.36 -21.30
N PHE A 33 0.68 5.80 -21.11
CA PHE A 33 1.03 5.08 -19.88
C PHE A 33 0.99 5.93 -18.60
N LYS A 34 0.97 7.27 -18.71
CA LYS A 34 0.84 8.20 -17.59
C LYS A 34 -0.62 8.46 -17.21
N ALA A 35 -1.58 8.07 -18.06
CA ALA A 35 -3.00 8.13 -17.75
C ALA A 35 -3.38 7.14 -16.64
N CYS A 36 -2.65 6.03 -16.53
CA CYS A 36 -2.84 5.01 -15.50
C CYS A 36 -1.85 5.20 -14.35
N TYR A 37 -2.36 5.45 -13.13
CA TYR A 37 -1.57 5.47 -11.91
C TYR A 37 -2.38 5.04 -10.69
N ILE A 38 -1.69 4.55 -9.66
CA ILE A 38 -2.31 4.30 -8.34
C ILE A 38 -2.30 5.63 -7.59
N ASN A 39 -3.47 6.25 -7.44
CA ASN A 39 -3.63 7.42 -6.58
C ASN A 39 -3.38 7.01 -5.12
N GLU A 40 -2.53 7.74 -4.40
CA GLU A 40 -2.25 7.55 -2.98
C GLU A 40 -3.54 7.53 -2.14
N GLU A 41 -4.54 8.34 -2.50
CA GLU A 41 -5.83 8.41 -1.80
C GLU A 41 -6.70 7.16 -1.99
N ASN A 42 -6.48 6.42 -3.08
CA ASN A 42 -7.20 5.19 -3.39
C ASN A 42 -6.45 3.94 -2.91
N ALA A 43 -5.21 4.08 -2.45
CA ALA A 43 -4.40 2.97 -2.01
C ALA A 43 -4.88 2.45 -0.65
N VAL A 44 -5.54 1.30 -0.66
CA VAL A 44 -5.97 0.62 0.56
C VAL A 44 -4.80 -0.19 1.13
N GLY A 45 -4.69 -0.22 2.46
CA GLY A 45 -3.59 -0.93 3.08
C GLY A 45 -3.60 -0.93 4.60
N ILE A 46 -2.42 -1.15 5.16
CA ILE A 46 -2.23 -1.47 6.57
C ILE A 46 -1.29 -0.45 7.19
N SER A 47 -1.77 0.20 8.26
CA SER A 47 -0.91 0.98 9.14
C SER A 47 -0.09 0.05 10.01
N VAL A 48 1.23 0.27 10.04
CA VAL A 48 2.18 -0.53 10.84
C VAL A 48 2.89 0.30 11.89
N TRP A 49 2.35 1.48 12.16
CA TRP A 49 2.82 2.30 13.26
C TRP A 49 2.34 1.71 14.59
N SER A 50 3.28 1.34 15.46
CA SER A 50 3.01 0.83 16.80
C SER A 50 3.81 1.62 17.82
N ASP A 51 3.12 2.27 18.76
CA ASP A 51 3.74 2.94 19.91
C ASP A 51 4.31 1.94 20.93
N THR A 52 3.82 0.69 20.92
CA THR A 52 4.09 -0.31 21.96
C THR A 52 4.96 -1.48 21.48
N GLY A 53 5.20 -1.61 20.18
CA GLY A 53 6.06 -2.64 19.58
C GLY A 53 5.47 -4.06 19.50
N ASP A 54 4.26 -4.28 20.03
CA ASP A 54 3.68 -5.62 20.22
C ASP A 54 2.81 -6.13 19.05
N VAL A 55 2.64 -5.35 17.98
CA VAL A 55 1.74 -5.72 16.86
C VAL A 55 2.53 -6.23 15.68
N THR A 56 2.28 -7.48 15.25
CA THR A 56 2.91 -8.05 14.06
C THR A 56 2.23 -7.58 12.77
N LEU A 57 2.93 -7.76 11.64
CA LEU A 57 2.33 -7.48 10.32
C LEU A 57 1.15 -8.41 10.04
N ASP A 58 1.23 -9.68 10.46
CA ASP A 58 0.14 -10.65 10.36
C ASP A 58 -1.08 -10.24 11.18
N ASP A 59 -0.89 -9.76 12.41
CA ASP A 59 -2.00 -9.24 13.23
C ASP A 59 -2.68 -8.04 12.56
N SER A 60 -1.86 -7.15 11.98
CA SER A 60 -2.34 -5.99 11.26
C SER A 60 -3.09 -6.37 9.98
N TYR A 61 -2.63 -7.42 9.27
CA TYR A 61 -3.28 -7.98 8.09
C TYR A 61 -4.62 -8.62 8.43
N ASN A 62 -4.68 -9.42 9.50
CA ASN A 62 -5.92 -10.04 9.95
C ASN A 62 -6.96 -8.99 10.35
N LYS A 63 -6.54 -7.94 11.07
CA LYS A 63 -7.42 -6.82 11.44
C LYS A 63 -7.90 -6.03 10.22
N PHE A 64 -7.03 -5.87 9.21
CA PHE A 64 -7.40 -5.28 7.93
C PHE A 64 -8.50 -6.07 7.23
N LEU A 65 -8.36 -7.40 7.13
CA LEU A 65 -9.38 -8.27 6.55
C LEU A 65 -10.70 -8.21 7.33
N GLU A 66 -10.64 -8.24 8.65
CA GLU A 66 -11.81 -8.12 9.52
C GLU A 66 -12.55 -6.79 9.28
N ASN A 67 -11.81 -5.69 9.15
CA ASN A 67 -12.37 -4.37 8.87
C ASN A 67 -13.03 -4.30 7.49
N LEU A 68 -12.44 -4.92 6.46
CA LEU A 68 -13.05 -5.00 5.13
C LEU A 68 -14.35 -5.82 5.17
N GLN A 69 -14.31 -7.00 5.77
CA GLN A 69 -15.45 -7.92 5.88
C GLN A 69 -16.63 -7.28 6.63
N ASN A 70 -16.35 -6.63 7.75
CA ASN A 70 -17.35 -6.03 8.64
C ASN A 70 -17.70 -4.59 8.26
N SER A 71 -17.14 -4.06 7.17
CA SER A 71 -17.37 -2.67 6.79
C SER A 71 -18.83 -2.42 6.45
N LYS A 72 -19.31 -1.20 6.71
CA LYS A 72 -20.65 -0.76 6.27
C LYS A 72 -20.69 -0.41 4.79
N TYR A 73 -19.54 -0.06 4.20
CA TYR A 73 -19.40 0.28 2.79
C TYR A 73 -19.35 -0.98 1.93
N TYR A 74 -20.07 -0.97 0.81
CA TYR A 74 -20.17 -2.12 -0.09
C TYR A 74 -18.84 -2.41 -0.78
N GLU A 75 -18.13 -1.35 -1.15
CA GLU A 75 -16.84 -1.33 -1.83
C GLU A 75 -15.79 -2.10 -1.02
N HIS A 76 -15.72 -1.87 0.29
CA HIS A 76 -14.79 -2.59 1.17
C HIS A 76 -15.12 -4.09 1.27
N ARG A 77 -16.41 -4.45 1.34
CA ARG A 77 -16.82 -5.86 1.36
C ARG A 77 -16.54 -6.54 0.03
N LYS A 78 -16.67 -5.82 -1.09
CA LYS A 78 -16.29 -6.30 -2.43
C LYS A 78 -14.80 -6.64 -2.51
N ILE A 79 -13.94 -5.78 -1.97
CA ILE A 79 -12.49 -6.06 -1.86
C ILE A 79 -12.24 -7.33 -1.04
N TYR A 80 -12.94 -7.54 0.09
CA TYR A 80 -12.76 -8.76 0.88
C TYR A 80 -13.11 -10.03 0.10
N GLU A 81 -14.25 -10.06 -0.60
CA GLU A 81 -14.63 -11.24 -1.40
C GLU A 81 -13.65 -11.46 -2.55
N GLU A 82 -13.15 -10.41 -3.19
CA GLU A 82 -12.11 -10.51 -4.22
C GLU A 82 -10.82 -11.16 -3.68
N LEU A 83 -10.35 -10.68 -2.52
CA LEU A 83 -9.16 -11.25 -1.86
C LEU A 83 -9.38 -12.73 -1.52
N LYS A 84 -10.59 -13.11 -1.11
CA LYS A 84 -10.95 -14.50 -0.83
C LYS A 84 -10.97 -15.36 -2.09
N GLU A 85 -11.57 -14.88 -3.18
CA GLU A 85 -11.61 -15.59 -4.46
C GLU A 85 -10.20 -15.79 -5.04
N LYS A 86 -9.31 -14.80 -4.85
CA LYS A 86 -7.91 -14.85 -5.28
C LYS A 86 -6.97 -15.58 -4.30
N ASN A 87 -7.50 -16.22 -3.25
CA ASN A 87 -6.72 -16.91 -2.20
C ASN A 87 -5.69 -16.01 -1.47
N LYS A 88 -6.03 -14.74 -1.28
CA LYS A 88 -5.20 -13.70 -0.63
C LYS A 88 -5.60 -13.41 0.82
N LEU A 89 -6.30 -14.32 1.51
CA LEU A 89 -6.65 -14.11 2.93
C LEU A 89 -5.48 -14.37 3.89
N GLN A 90 -4.35 -14.85 3.38
CA GLN A 90 -3.10 -14.97 4.13
C GLN A 90 -2.10 -13.95 3.60
N LEU A 91 -1.34 -13.33 4.50
CA LEU A 91 -0.36 -12.29 4.16
C LEU A 91 0.67 -12.79 3.14
N GLU A 92 1.14 -14.03 3.29
CA GLU A 92 2.11 -14.68 2.40
C GLU A 92 1.61 -14.88 0.96
N ASN A 93 0.30 -14.93 0.76
CA ASN A 93 -0.32 -15.04 -0.56
C ASN A 93 -0.67 -13.67 -1.16
N THR A 94 -0.34 -12.58 -0.46
CA THR A 94 -0.73 -11.22 -0.80
C THR A 94 0.47 -10.39 -1.27
N TYR A 95 0.23 -9.50 -2.23
CA TYR A 95 1.25 -8.60 -2.73
C TYR A 95 1.17 -7.23 -2.05
N MET A 96 2.33 -6.75 -1.59
CA MET A 96 2.51 -5.35 -1.22
C MET A 96 2.94 -4.56 -2.46
N LEU A 97 2.18 -3.51 -2.78
CA LEU A 97 2.45 -2.67 -3.95
C LEU A 97 3.40 -1.52 -3.65
N GLY A 98 3.43 -1.08 -2.39
CA GLY A 98 4.20 0.07 -1.97
C GLY A 98 4.22 0.23 -0.46
N THR A 99 4.97 1.21 0.01
CA THR A 99 5.01 1.57 1.43
C THR A 99 5.22 3.07 1.59
N THR A 100 4.56 3.65 2.57
CA THR A 100 4.81 5.02 3.00
C THR A 100 5.92 5.01 4.04
N ILE A 101 6.90 5.87 3.81
CA ILE A 101 8.06 6.03 4.67
C ILE A 101 8.14 7.49 5.10
N ILE A 102 8.33 7.74 6.38
CA ILE A 102 8.57 9.07 6.93
C ILE A 102 10.00 9.14 7.46
N GLY A 103 10.73 10.18 7.11
CA GLY A 103 12.09 10.37 7.58
C GLY A 103 12.70 11.69 7.15
N THR A 104 13.88 11.96 7.69
CA THR A 104 14.72 13.09 7.29
C THR A 104 15.25 12.90 5.87
N LYS A 105 15.70 14.00 5.27
CA LYS A 105 16.37 13.98 3.95
C LYS A 105 17.51 12.96 3.87
N GLU A 106 18.35 12.87 4.91
CA GLU A 106 19.51 11.97 4.91
C GLU A 106 19.10 10.50 5.09
N GLU A 107 17.99 10.22 5.76
CA GLU A 107 17.43 8.86 5.84
C GLU A 107 16.81 8.43 4.51
N LEU A 108 15.98 9.28 3.90
CA LEU A 108 15.31 8.98 2.63
C LEU A 108 16.29 8.83 1.47
N LYS A 109 17.40 9.58 1.47
CA LYS A 109 18.49 9.41 0.48
C LYS A 109 19.03 7.98 0.42
N LYS A 110 18.95 7.21 1.49
CA LYS A 110 19.41 5.80 1.53
C LYS A 110 18.58 4.89 0.63
N LEU A 111 17.40 5.34 0.19
CA LEU A 111 16.52 4.61 -0.73
C LEU A 111 16.91 4.82 -2.21
N ILE A 112 17.71 5.85 -2.51
CA ILE A 112 18.09 6.18 -3.89
C ILE A 112 18.90 5.03 -4.48
N GLY A 113 18.54 4.60 -5.69
CA GLY A 113 19.22 3.52 -6.40
C GLY A 113 18.83 2.12 -5.95
N ASN A 114 17.86 1.97 -5.02
CA ASN A 114 17.33 0.66 -4.67
C ASN A 114 16.56 0.05 -5.87
N PRO A 115 16.99 -1.10 -6.43
CA PRO A 115 16.40 -1.66 -7.66
C PRO A 115 14.97 -2.19 -7.45
N HIS A 116 14.52 -2.35 -6.21
CA HIS A 116 13.16 -2.77 -5.88
C HIS A 116 12.16 -1.61 -5.91
N ILE A 117 12.63 -0.36 -5.83
CA ILE A 117 11.78 0.83 -5.93
C ILE A 117 11.63 1.18 -7.41
N LYS A 118 10.42 1.03 -7.95
CA LYS A 118 10.12 1.32 -9.37
C LYS A 118 9.62 2.74 -9.60
N ALA A 119 8.96 3.30 -8.60
CA ALA A 119 8.46 4.66 -8.59
C ALA A 119 8.47 5.19 -7.16
N SER A 120 8.55 6.50 -6.99
CA SER A 120 8.39 7.16 -5.69
C SER A 120 7.75 8.53 -5.87
N SER A 121 6.87 8.87 -4.94
CA SER A 121 6.34 10.22 -4.72
C SER A 121 6.97 10.78 -3.44
N ILE A 122 7.23 12.08 -3.39
CA ILE A 122 7.84 12.74 -2.23
C ILE A 122 6.96 13.91 -1.80
N GLY A 123 6.35 13.78 -0.63
CA GLY A 123 5.74 14.87 0.11
C GLY A 123 6.74 15.53 1.06
N ILE A 124 6.67 16.85 1.22
CA ILE A 124 7.47 17.59 2.18
C ILE A 124 6.52 18.31 3.14
N VAL A 125 6.63 17.99 4.43
CA VAL A 125 6.01 18.79 5.49
C VAL A 125 6.92 19.97 5.75
N ILE A 126 6.55 21.14 5.22
CA ILE A 126 7.16 22.41 5.63
C ILE A 126 6.34 22.95 6.79
N ASP A 127 6.82 22.74 8.02
CA ASP A 127 6.12 23.33 9.15
C ASP A 127 6.17 24.87 9.04
N LYS A 128 4.99 25.49 8.95
CA LYS A 128 4.73 26.92 9.13
C LYS A 128 3.40 27.04 9.85
N PHE A 129 3.39 26.71 11.14
CA PHE A 129 2.43 27.26 12.09
C PHE A 129 3.15 27.69 13.36
#